data_AF-A0A935P8K8-F1
#
_entry.id   AF-A0A935P8K8-F1
#
_cell.length_a   1.000
_cell.length_b   1.000
_cell.length_c   1.000
_cell.angle_alpha   90.00
_cell.angle_beta   90.00
_cell.angle_gamma   90.00
#
_symmetry.space_group_name_H-M   'P 1'
#
loop_
_entity.id
_entity.type
_entity.pdbx_description
1 polymer ?
#
loop_
_entity_poly.entity_id
_entity_poly.type
_entity_poly.pdbx_seq_one_letter_code
_entity_poly.pdbx_strand_id
1 'polypeptide(L)'
;MRRWLGAVALVAAGLSVVRAETVFGDAGDYLRQGAGARPLGMGGAFTAVADDASAEYWNPAGLAFLDEYQLITMYAPYNFGTNLYYLGVGIPLGPNGSLAASNLMLRSDGFQDRDALNQPSGSNQSILHNAASLSYARAFRDRWSAGARLRFLQQKIFSASGNALALDLSGYTKPWNGFSTGLTLNNLNRPKITVDSESDEFRPAARLGLAYRAPRDRFIVAFDLNKTERQSVYYTAGLEYAPTPLLSLRAGWDEKNAVTAGMGFGFRYLKFDYAFSTQRDLGDYNKVSLTWRWGNVYQAKIDPEGIVKETESIYLEGLRNELKFRTNVPKFRVHRYVLAITDAMGKPVRTLSEQFSPPTVILWDMMDEGGRPVKRGKYKFLFRVEYKNGKTWEERGGFRLDYKTNQVPDVEIRMKGDAEGLEGADTATPPAAAAPAPQETPVPMEMPKEADNAQSAGAPTPAGPVTGENAPTPAR
;
A
#
# COMPACT_ATOMS: atom_id res chain seq x y z
N MET A 1 20.79 -23.32 -18.40
CA MET A 1 21.66 -22.12 -18.26
C MET A 1 22.22 -21.63 -19.59
N ARG A 2 22.70 -22.50 -20.50
CA ARG A 2 23.28 -22.14 -21.81
C ARG A 2 22.40 -21.31 -22.78
N ARG A 3 21.07 -21.35 -22.68
CA ARG A 3 20.14 -20.62 -23.58
C ARG A 3 19.91 -19.15 -23.20
N TRP A 4 20.24 -18.73 -21.98
CA TRP A 4 20.00 -17.36 -21.49
C TRP A 4 21.18 -16.42 -21.75
N LEU A 5 22.41 -16.96 -21.76
CA LEU A 5 23.63 -16.19 -22.04
C LEU A 5 23.66 -15.66 -23.48
N GLY A 6 23.07 -16.39 -24.43
CA GLY A 6 22.99 -15.96 -25.83
C GLY A 6 22.11 -14.73 -26.05
N ALA A 7 21.00 -14.59 -25.31
CA ALA A 7 20.10 -13.44 -25.42
C ALA A 7 20.71 -12.18 -24.79
N VAL A 8 21.44 -12.32 -23.68
CA VAL A 8 22.18 -11.21 -23.04
C VAL A 8 23.35 -10.74 -23.91
N ALA A 9 24.06 -11.67 -24.56
CA ALA A 9 25.17 -11.35 -25.46
C ALA A 9 24.71 -10.68 -26.78
N LEU A 10 23.54 -11.03 -27.31
CA LEU A 10 23.00 -10.45 -28.55
C LEU A 10 22.49 -9.00 -28.38
N VAL A 11 22.00 -8.63 -27.20
CA VAL A 11 21.64 -7.24 -26.88
C VAL A 11 22.90 -6.38 -26.67
N ALA A 12 23.95 -6.95 -26.09
CA ALA A 12 25.22 -6.26 -25.86
C ALA A 12 26.06 -6.06 -27.13
N ALA A 13 25.99 -6.97 -28.11
CA ALA A 13 26.85 -6.95 -29.30
C ALA A 13 26.33 -6.08 -30.48
N GLY A 14 25.08 -5.61 -30.43
CA GLY A 14 24.45 -4.83 -31.51
C GLY A 14 24.49 -3.31 -31.34
N LEU A 15 24.94 -2.79 -30.19
CA LEU A 15 24.97 -1.36 -29.91
C LEU A 15 26.18 -0.72 -30.58
N SER A 16 26.03 -0.41 -31.87
CA SER A 16 26.79 0.69 -32.46
C SER A 16 26.55 1.90 -31.57
N VAL A 17 27.61 2.49 -31.02
CA VAL A 17 27.53 3.67 -30.15
C VAL A 17 27.00 4.82 -31.00
N VAL A 18 25.67 4.93 -31.09
CA VAL A 18 25.01 6.12 -31.61
C VAL A 18 25.34 7.21 -30.59
N ARG A 19 26.33 8.04 -30.91
CA ARG A 19 26.55 9.28 -30.17
C ARG A 19 25.34 10.15 -30.44
N ALA A 20 24.41 10.18 -29.49
CA ALA A 20 23.32 11.13 -29.52
C ALA A 20 23.93 12.54 -29.35
N GLU A 21 23.71 13.43 -30.33
CA GLU A 21 23.88 14.86 -30.08
C GLU A 21 22.80 15.28 -29.08
N THR A 22 23.21 15.49 -27.84
CA THR A 22 22.37 16.09 -26.81
C THR A 22 22.27 17.59 -27.08
N VAL A 23 21.09 18.03 -27.48
CA VAL A 23 20.73 19.44 -27.45
C VAL A 23 20.44 19.81 -26.00
N PHE A 24 21.21 20.76 -25.47
CA PHE A 24 21.04 21.34 -24.13
C PHE A 24 20.06 22.51 -24.15
N GLY A 25 19.48 22.84 -23.00
CA GLY A 25 18.62 24.03 -22.83
C GLY A 25 17.15 23.80 -23.17
N ASP A 26 16.67 22.56 -23.04
CA ASP A 26 15.24 22.27 -23.13
C ASP A 26 14.54 22.60 -21.80
N ALA A 27 13.30 23.09 -21.89
CA ALA A 27 12.47 23.38 -20.73
C ALA A 27 12.31 22.12 -19.86
N GLY A 28 12.55 22.26 -18.55
CA GLY A 28 12.36 21.16 -17.61
C GLY A 28 13.47 20.10 -17.59
N ASP A 29 14.71 20.42 -18.00
CA ASP A 29 15.84 19.49 -17.94
C ASP A 29 16.03 18.81 -16.56
N TYR A 30 15.62 19.46 -15.46
CA TYR A 30 15.60 18.86 -14.12
C TYR A 30 14.75 17.58 -14.04
N LEU A 31 13.69 17.49 -14.83
CA LEU A 31 12.82 16.32 -14.86
C LEU A 31 13.62 15.08 -15.26
N ARG A 32 14.63 15.21 -16.13
CA ARG A 32 15.42 14.08 -16.63
C ARG A 32 16.16 13.32 -15.53
N GLN A 33 16.42 13.99 -14.40
CA GLN A 33 17.04 13.35 -13.25
C GLN A 33 16.22 12.18 -12.73
N GLY A 34 14.89 12.24 -12.82
CA GLY A 34 13.99 11.14 -12.50
C GLY A 34 13.82 10.84 -11.00
N ALA A 35 12.79 10.07 -10.71
CA ALA A 35 12.36 9.74 -9.35
C ALA A 35 12.92 8.39 -8.85
N GLY A 36 13.31 8.33 -7.58
CA GLY A 36 13.74 7.12 -6.88
C GLY A 36 15.22 6.74 -7.13
N ALA A 37 15.82 6.06 -6.16
CA ALA A 37 17.20 5.57 -6.29
C ALA A 37 17.27 4.26 -7.10
N ARG A 38 16.30 3.35 -6.97
CA ARG A 38 16.25 2.11 -7.75
C ARG A 38 16.30 2.35 -9.27
N PRO A 39 15.49 3.27 -9.86
CA PRO A 39 15.59 3.58 -11.28
C PRO A 39 16.94 4.17 -11.70
N LEU A 40 17.55 5.04 -10.87
CA LEU A 40 18.91 5.54 -11.15
C LEU A 40 19.93 4.41 -11.16
N GLY A 41 19.88 3.47 -10.21
CA GLY A 41 20.79 2.31 -10.20
C GLY A 41 20.67 1.41 -11.43
N MET A 42 19.57 1.53 -12.17
CA MET A 42 19.28 0.86 -13.44
C MET A 42 19.58 1.74 -14.67
N GLY A 43 20.32 2.85 -14.53
CA GLY A 43 20.61 3.78 -15.62
C GLY A 43 19.39 4.55 -16.12
N GLY A 44 18.26 4.52 -15.40
CA GLY A 44 16.99 5.08 -15.86
C GLY A 44 16.21 4.18 -16.82
N ALA A 45 16.66 2.94 -17.08
CA ALA A 45 15.90 1.94 -17.84
C ALA A 45 14.78 1.35 -16.96
N PHE A 46 13.64 2.04 -16.91
CA PHE A 46 12.58 1.75 -15.96
C PHE A 46 11.17 1.80 -16.55
N THR A 47 11.01 2.19 -17.82
CA THR A 47 9.68 2.30 -18.47
C THR A 47 8.96 0.96 -18.54
N ALA A 48 9.67 -0.16 -18.73
CA ALA A 48 9.10 -1.52 -18.72
C ALA A 48 9.29 -2.27 -17.38
N VAL A 49 9.80 -1.61 -16.35
CA VAL A 49 10.01 -2.19 -15.01
C VAL A 49 9.04 -1.60 -13.98
N ALA A 50 8.67 -0.32 -14.12
CA ALA A 50 7.80 0.49 -13.28
C ALA A 50 6.69 -0.27 -12.50
N ASP A 51 7.06 -0.83 -11.34
CA ASP A 51 6.22 -1.73 -10.53
C ASP A 51 6.13 -1.30 -9.05
N ASP A 52 6.53 -0.07 -8.73
CA ASP A 52 6.42 0.55 -7.41
C ASP A 52 5.88 1.99 -7.51
N ALA A 53 5.73 2.70 -6.39
CA ALA A 53 5.20 4.07 -6.39
C ALA A 53 5.98 5.06 -7.27
N SER A 54 7.24 4.80 -7.62
CA SER A 54 7.98 5.63 -8.57
C SER A 54 7.50 5.48 -10.03
N ALA A 55 6.68 4.46 -10.30
CA ALA A 55 6.00 4.27 -11.59
C ALA A 55 5.18 5.50 -11.99
N GLU A 56 4.65 6.26 -11.03
CA GLU A 56 4.00 7.54 -11.30
C GLU A 56 4.88 8.47 -12.16
N TYR A 57 6.18 8.52 -11.88
CA TYR A 57 7.12 9.31 -12.66
C TYR A 57 7.53 8.59 -13.96
N TRP A 58 7.87 7.30 -13.88
CA TRP A 58 8.52 6.58 -14.98
C TRP A 58 7.58 5.99 -16.03
N ASN A 59 6.45 5.41 -15.61
CA ASN A 59 5.40 4.88 -16.47
C ASN A 59 4.10 4.67 -15.66
N PRO A 60 3.16 5.63 -15.67
CA PRO A 60 1.92 5.54 -14.90
C PRO A 60 1.11 4.28 -15.16
N ALA A 61 1.14 3.70 -16.37
CA ALA A 61 0.41 2.48 -16.68
C ALA A 61 0.85 1.29 -15.79
N GLY A 62 2.10 1.27 -15.30
CA GLY A 62 2.59 0.26 -14.37
C GLY A 62 1.86 0.26 -13.02
N LEU A 63 1.34 1.42 -12.59
CA LEU A 63 0.58 1.58 -11.35
C LEU A 63 -0.63 0.66 -11.27
N ALA A 64 -1.24 0.30 -12.41
CA ALA A 64 -2.43 -0.54 -12.46
C ALA A 64 -2.25 -1.92 -11.82
N PHE A 65 -1.00 -2.34 -11.60
CA PHE A 65 -0.64 -3.63 -11.02
C PHE A 65 -0.14 -3.55 -9.56
N LEU A 66 -0.18 -2.36 -8.95
CA LEU A 66 0.05 -2.21 -7.51
C LEU A 66 -1.02 -2.99 -6.73
N ASP A 67 -0.58 -3.64 -5.66
CA ASP A 67 -1.44 -4.40 -4.77
C ASP A 67 -1.38 -3.96 -3.31
N GLU A 68 -0.47 -3.03 -3.01
CA GLU A 68 -0.27 -2.46 -1.68
C GLU A 68 -0.33 -0.95 -1.83
N TYR A 69 -0.84 -0.25 -0.82
CA TYR A 69 -0.61 1.17 -0.69
C TYR A 69 0.89 1.39 -0.54
N GLN A 70 1.44 2.37 -1.26
CA GLN A 70 2.86 2.65 -1.24
C GLN A 70 3.10 4.15 -1.06
N LEU A 71 4.07 4.48 -0.22
CA LEU A 71 4.65 5.80 -0.07
C LEU A 71 6.13 5.69 -0.42
N ILE A 72 6.64 6.55 -1.29
CA ILE A 72 8.06 6.64 -1.62
C ILE A 72 8.56 8.06 -1.40
N THR A 73 9.72 8.18 -0.79
CA THR A 73 10.48 9.42 -0.69
C THR A 73 11.84 9.25 -1.35
N MET A 74 12.40 10.33 -1.89
CA MET A 74 13.76 10.36 -2.42
C MET A 74 14.42 11.69 -2.07
N TYR A 75 15.71 11.62 -1.78
CA TYR A 75 16.58 12.78 -1.63
C TYR A 75 17.85 12.58 -2.46
N ALA A 76 18.24 13.62 -3.20
CA ALA A 76 19.47 13.66 -3.98
C ALA A 76 20.16 15.02 -3.80
N PRO A 77 21.24 15.09 -3.01
CA PRO A 77 22.05 16.30 -2.93
C PRO A 77 22.86 16.46 -4.22
N TYR A 78 22.83 17.67 -4.77
CA TYR A 78 23.70 18.12 -5.84
C TYR A 78 24.66 19.20 -5.31
N ASN A 79 25.60 19.60 -6.17
CA ASN A 79 26.54 20.66 -5.86
C ASN A 79 25.85 22.03 -5.66
N PHE A 80 26.58 22.96 -5.02
CA PHE A 80 26.15 24.36 -4.86
C PHE A 80 24.80 24.54 -4.16
N GLY A 81 24.53 23.75 -3.10
CA GLY A 81 23.30 23.88 -2.31
C GLY A 81 22.02 23.48 -3.07
N THR A 82 22.16 22.78 -4.19
CA THR A 82 21.03 22.31 -4.99
C THR A 82 20.60 20.93 -4.52
N ASN A 83 19.30 20.72 -4.36
CA ASN A 83 18.74 19.48 -3.85
C ASN A 83 17.54 19.06 -4.70
N LEU A 84 17.43 17.77 -5.00
CA LEU A 84 16.26 17.19 -5.65
C LEU A 84 15.54 16.27 -4.67
N TYR A 85 14.23 16.48 -4.56
CA TYR A 85 13.33 15.74 -3.69
C TYR A 85 12.26 15.05 -4.53
N TYR A 86 11.85 13.86 -4.11
CA TYR A 86 10.65 13.21 -4.63
C TYR A 86 9.79 12.70 -3.48
N LEU A 87 8.48 12.88 -3.60
CA LEU A 87 7.46 12.27 -2.77
C LEU A 87 6.41 11.66 -3.69
N GLY A 88 6.11 10.38 -3.53
CA GLY A 88 5.10 9.69 -4.34
C GLY A 88 4.21 8.80 -3.48
N VAL A 89 2.93 8.74 -3.79
CA VAL A 89 1.95 7.85 -3.16
C VAL A 89 1.24 7.06 -4.24
N GLY A 90 1.18 5.74 -4.10
CA GLY A 90 0.40 4.82 -4.93
C GLY A 90 -0.74 4.21 -4.13
N ILE A 91 -1.96 4.32 -4.66
CA ILE A 91 -3.19 3.88 -4.02
C ILE A 91 -3.88 2.85 -4.92
N PRO A 92 -3.77 1.55 -4.61
CA PRO A 92 -4.54 0.54 -5.33
C PRO A 92 -6.03 0.68 -5.01
N LEU A 93 -6.86 0.78 -6.05
CA LEU A 93 -8.32 0.91 -5.92
C LEU A 93 -9.06 -0.44 -6.07
N GLY A 94 -8.33 -1.52 -6.34
CA GLY A 94 -8.87 -2.85 -6.61
C GLY A 94 -8.00 -3.61 -7.62
N PRO A 95 -8.57 -4.56 -8.39
CA PRO A 95 -7.77 -5.46 -9.21
C PRO A 95 -7.25 -4.86 -10.51
N ASN A 96 -7.82 -3.72 -10.93
CA ASN A 96 -7.61 -3.17 -12.28
C ASN A 96 -7.26 -1.70 -12.27
N GLY A 97 -7.15 -1.06 -11.12
CA GLY A 97 -7.12 0.39 -11.06
C GLY A 97 -6.24 0.87 -9.93
N SER A 98 -5.50 1.94 -10.17
CA SER A 98 -4.74 2.62 -9.13
C SER A 98 -4.71 4.11 -9.41
N LEU A 99 -4.72 4.90 -8.33
CA LEU A 99 -4.40 6.32 -8.35
C LEU A 99 -2.98 6.51 -7.83
N ALA A 100 -2.32 7.56 -8.28
CA ALA A 100 -1.09 8.01 -7.66
C ALA A 100 -1.00 9.53 -7.67
N ALA A 101 -0.32 10.07 -6.69
CA ALA A 101 0.06 11.48 -6.64
C ALA A 101 1.55 11.58 -6.35
N SER A 102 2.22 12.58 -6.91
CA SER A 102 3.63 12.82 -6.64
C SER A 102 4.03 14.28 -6.68
N ASN A 103 5.23 14.54 -6.17
CA ASN A 103 5.92 15.80 -6.29
C ASN A 103 7.40 15.55 -6.54
N LEU A 104 7.94 16.09 -7.63
CA LEU A 104 9.38 16.15 -7.90
C LEU A 104 9.82 17.61 -7.84
N MET A 105 10.72 17.93 -6.93
CA MET A 105 11.13 19.30 -6.64
C MET A 105 12.65 19.43 -6.69
N LEU A 106 13.16 20.30 -7.56
CA LEU A 106 14.54 20.76 -7.55
C LEU A 106 14.58 22.14 -6.89
N ARG A 107 15.43 22.32 -5.88
CA ARG A 107 15.56 23.57 -5.16
C ARG A 107 17.02 23.92 -4.92
N SER A 108 17.36 25.19 -5.18
CA SER A 108 18.66 25.77 -4.88
C SER A 108 18.45 27.01 -4.00
N ASP A 109 19.13 27.05 -2.86
CA ASP A 109 19.05 28.15 -1.91
C ASP A 109 20.43 28.82 -1.73
N GLY A 110 20.46 29.95 -1.03
CA GLY A 110 21.71 30.63 -0.65
C GLY A 110 22.18 31.70 -1.64
N PHE A 111 21.34 32.13 -2.56
CA PHE A 111 21.65 33.27 -3.43
C PHE A 111 21.45 34.57 -2.65
N GLN A 112 22.52 35.34 -2.46
CA GLN A 112 22.45 36.63 -1.79
C GLN A 112 22.17 37.73 -2.81
N ASP A 113 21.10 38.47 -2.59
CA ASP A 113 20.81 39.65 -3.39
C ASP A 113 21.73 40.82 -2.97
N ARG A 114 22.20 41.59 -3.96
CA ARG A 114 23.17 42.68 -3.76
C ARG A 114 22.79 43.91 -4.57
N ASP A 115 22.95 45.08 -3.95
CA ASP A 115 22.70 46.35 -4.60
C ASP A 115 23.82 46.74 -5.59
N ALA A 116 23.67 47.90 -6.24
CA ALA A 116 24.65 48.42 -7.19
C ALA A 116 26.02 48.74 -6.55
N LEU A 117 26.09 48.87 -5.22
CA LEU A 117 27.31 49.06 -4.44
C LEU A 117 27.87 47.73 -3.91
N ASN A 118 27.33 46.60 -4.39
CA ASN A 118 27.67 45.23 -3.99
C ASN A 118 27.39 44.95 -2.49
N GLN A 119 26.50 45.71 -1.85
CA GLN A 119 26.09 45.48 -0.47
C GLN A 119 24.91 44.49 -0.42
N PRO A 120 24.89 43.56 0.53
CA PRO A 120 23.76 42.65 0.69
C PRO A 120 22.44 43.40 0.93
N SER A 121 21.42 43.16 0.11
CA SER A 121 20.10 43.81 0.22
C SER A 121 19.20 43.16 1.29
N GLY A 122 19.69 42.14 2.00
CA GLY A 122 19.05 41.52 3.15
C GLY A 122 18.11 40.35 2.85
N SER A 123 17.84 40.02 1.58
CA SER A 123 17.02 38.85 1.21
C SER A 123 17.85 37.73 0.57
N ASN A 124 17.68 36.50 1.07
CA ASN A 124 18.18 35.31 0.39
C ASN A 124 17.17 34.89 -0.66
N GLN A 125 17.62 34.81 -1.90
CA GLN A 125 16.86 34.34 -3.04
C GLN A 125 17.01 32.83 -3.21
N SER A 126 16.06 32.22 -3.93
CA SER A 126 16.04 30.80 -4.22
C SER A 126 15.57 30.54 -5.64
N ILE A 127 15.97 29.39 -6.17
CA ILE A 127 15.47 28.85 -7.43
C ILE A 127 14.71 27.56 -7.09
N LEU A 128 13.49 27.43 -7.61
CA LEU A 128 12.61 26.30 -7.37
C LEU A 128 12.01 25.85 -8.71
N HIS A 129 12.28 24.61 -9.09
CA HIS A 129 11.55 23.91 -10.15
C HIS A 129 10.73 22.79 -9.54
N ASN A 130 9.44 22.76 -9.83
CA ASN A 130 8.51 21.85 -9.19
C ASN A 130 7.59 21.20 -10.22
N ALA A 131 7.37 19.90 -10.06
CA ALA A 131 6.41 19.12 -10.83
C ALA A 131 5.54 18.29 -9.86
N ALA A 132 4.33 18.77 -9.59
CA ALA A 132 3.31 18.02 -8.88
C ALA A 132 2.45 17.25 -9.88
N SER A 133 2.11 16.01 -9.59
CA SER A 133 1.45 15.12 -10.56
C SER A 133 0.31 14.34 -9.92
N LEU A 134 -0.74 14.10 -10.72
CA LEU A 134 -1.80 13.14 -10.42
C LEU A 134 -1.92 12.16 -11.58
N SER A 135 -1.97 10.87 -11.26
CA SER A 135 -1.97 9.79 -12.23
C SER A 135 -3.11 8.81 -11.94
N TYR A 136 -3.73 8.29 -12.99
CA TYR A 136 -4.65 7.16 -12.93
C TYR A 136 -4.21 6.09 -13.93
N ALA A 137 -4.26 4.83 -13.50
CA ALA A 137 -3.91 3.70 -14.34
C ALA A 137 -4.96 2.60 -14.26
N ARG A 138 -5.22 1.95 -15.40
CA ARG A 138 -6.18 0.86 -15.51
C ARG A 138 -5.62 -0.34 -16.27
N ALA A 139 -5.83 -1.54 -15.74
CA ALA A 139 -5.50 -2.80 -16.39
C ALA A 139 -6.67 -3.37 -17.20
N PHE A 140 -6.33 -3.97 -18.34
CA PHE A 140 -7.20 -4.61 -19.31
C PHE A 140 -6.72 -6.04 -19.56
N ARG A 141 -7.65 -7.01 -19.58
CA ARG A 141 -7.38 -8.43 -19.88
C ARG A 141 -6.21 -9.02 -19.05
N ASP A 142 -6.11 -8.63 -17.77
CA ASP A 142 -5.10 -9.05 -16.78
C ASP A 142 -3.61 -8.87 -17.18
N ARG A 143 -3.33 -8.21 -18.31
CA ARG A 143 -1.99 -8.17 -18.92
C ARG A 143 -1.58 -6.80 -19.40
N TRP A 144 -2.49 -6.06 -20.01
CA TRP A 144 -2.24 -4.74 -20.57
C TRP A 144 -2.70 -3.70 -19.58
N SER A 145 -2.06 -2.55 -19.54
CA SER A 145 -2.58 -1.39 -18.83
C SER A 145 -2.32 -0.12 -19.60
N ALA A 146 -3.15 0.88 -19.34
CA ALA A 146 -2.94 2.23 -19.78
C ALA A 146 -2.98 3.16 -18.56
N GLY A 147 -2.23 4.26 -18.63
CA GLY A 147 -2.21 5.28 -17.60
C GLY A 147 -2.21 6.68 -18.20
N ALA A 148 -2.81 7.62 -17.49
CA ALA A 148 -2.78 9.03 -17.81
C ALA A 148 -2.23 9.81 -16.61
N ARG A 149 -1.48 10.87 -16.89
CA ARG A 149 -0.92 11.76 -15.87
C ARG A 149 -1.19 13.22 -16.22
N LEU A 150 -1.66 13.97 -15.23
CA LEU A 150 -1.73 15.42 -15.25
C LEU A 150 -0.61 15.95 -14.36
N ARG A 151 0.23 16.86 -14.87
CA ARG A 151 1.31 17.50 -14.10
C ARG A 151 1.13 18.99 -14.03
N PHE A 152 1.21 19.55 -12.83
CA PHE A 152 1.37 20.96 -12.58
C PHE A 152 2.85 21.28 -12.45
N LEU A 153 3.35 22.10 -13.37
CA LEU A 153 4.73 22.55 -13.48
C LEU A 153 4.82 23.97 -12.93
N GLN A 154 5.79 24.22 -12.07
CA GLN A 154 6.07 25.54 -11.53
C GLN A 154 7.57 25.80 -11.60
N GLN A 155 7.92 27.02 -11.99
CA GLN A 155 9.30 27.51 -11.99
C GLN A 155 9.31 28.86 -11.31
N LYS A 156 10.17 28.99 -10.29
CA LYS A 156 10.43 30.25 -9.60
C LYS A 156 11.92 30.52 -9.65
N ILE A 157 12.28 31.68 -10.15
CA ILE A 157 13.65 32.20 -10.16
C ILE A 157 13.59 33.52 -9.41
N PHE A 158 14.10 33.54 -8.19
CA PHE A 158 14.06 34.71 -7.31
C PHE A 158 12.62 35.19 -7.10
N SER A 159 12.27 36.40 -7.52
CA SER A 159 10.92 36.96 -7.43
C SER A 159 10.00 36.54 -8.59
N ALA A 160 10.55 36.11 -9.73
CA ALA A 160 9.80 35.77 -10.93
C ALA A 160 9.27 34.33 -10.85
N SER A 161 8.07 34.08 -11.40
CA SER A 161 7.47 32.75 -11.39
C SER A 161 6.55 32.50 -12.57
N GLY A 162 6.56 31.27 -13.08
CA GLY A 162 5.65 30.78 -14.10
C GLY A 162 5.04 29.44 -13.70
N ASN A 163 3.89 29.11 -14.32
CA ASN A 163 3.22 27.82 -14.14
C ASN A 163 2.77 27.24 -15.50
N ALA A 164 2.67 25.92 -15.59
CA ALA A 164 2.12 25.23 -16.76
C ALA A 164 1.44 23.92 -16.35
N LEU A 165 0.53 23.42 -17.20
CA LEU A 165 -0.09 22.10 -17.04
C LEU A 165 0.34 21.17 -18.17
N ALA A 166 0.77 19.96 -17.85
CA ALA A 166 1.18 18.94 -18.79
C ALA A 166 0.31 17.70 -18.74
N LEU A 167 0.05 17.13 -19.92
CA LEU A 167 -0.70 15.89 -20.11
C LEU A 167 0.19 14.81 -20.68
N ASP A 168 0.16 13.64 -20.05
CA ASP A 168 0.91 12.46 -20.50
C ASP A 168 0.00 11.23 -20.58
N LEU A 169 0.35 10.31 -21.48
CA LEU A 169 -0.28 9.01 -21.65
C LEU A 169 0.76 7.90 -21.62
N SER A 170 0.34 6.71 -21.21
CA SER A 170 1.25 5.58 -21.08
C SER A 170 0.56 4.24 -21.28
N GLY A 171 1.35 3.24 -21.68
CA GLY A 171 0.96 1.84 -21.81
C GLY A 171 2.00 0.93 -21.17
N TYR A 172 1.56 -0.20 -20.63
CA TYR A 172 2.44 -1.18 -20.01
C TYR A 172 1.90 -2.60 -20.16
N THR A 173 2.80 -3.58 -20.24
CA THR A 173 2.47 -5.00 -20.19
C THR A 173 3.07 -5.67 -18.98
N LYS A 174 2.25 -6.39 -18.23
CA LYS A 174 2.72 -7.25 -17.15
C LYS A 174 3.61 -8.37 -17.73
N PRO A 175 4.70 -8.78 -17.05
CA PRO A 175 5.62 -9.78 -17.56
C PRO A 175 4.94 -11.07 -18.05
N TRP A 176 5.16 -11.46 -19.30
CA TRP A 176 4.72 -12.71 -19.91
C TRP A 176 5.92 -13.53 -20.36
N ASN A 177 6.08 -14.74 -19.82
CA ASN A 177 7.32 -15.54 -19.95
C ASN A 177 8.58 -14.75 -19.57
N GLY A 178 8.42 -13.81 -18.62
CA GLY A 178 9.47 -12.89 -18.16
C GLY A 178 9.52 -11.56 -18.91
N PHE A 179 8.91 -11.40 -20.07
CA PHE A 179 9.03 -10.16 -20.86
C PHE A 179 7.92 -9.15 -20.55
N SER A 180 8.29 -7.90 -20.28
CA SER A 180 7.38 -6.75 -20.19
C SER A 180 7.81 -5.64 -21.14
N THR A 181 6.85 -4.81 -21.53
CA THR A 181 7.04 -3.66 -22.42
C THR A 181 6.37 -2.45 -21.81
N GLY A 182 6.89 -1.26 -22.09
CA GLY A 182 6.28 0.00 -21.65
C GLY A 182 6.39 1.07 -22.73
N LEU A 183 5.41 1.96 -22.79
CA LEU A 183 5.42 3.14 -23.63
C LEU A 183 4.95 4.34 -22.80
N THR A 184 5.66 5.45 -22.85
CA THR A 184 5.20 6.73 -22.29
C THR A 184 5.27 7.82 -23.34
N LEU A 185 4.22 8.62 -23.43
CA LEU A 185 4.13 9.82 -24.25
C LEU A 185 3.91 11.01 -23.32
N ASN A 186 4.92 11.86 -23.21
CA ASN A 186 4.96 12.98 -22.28
C ASN A 186 4.74 14.30 -23.01
N ASN A 187 4.17 15.29 -22.32
CA ASN A 187 3.95 16.66 -22.79
C ASN A 187 3.13 16.72 -24.09
N LEU A 188 2.07 15.91 -24.19
CA LEU A 188 1.22 15.82 -25.39
C LEU A 188 0.59 17.17 -25.78
N ASN A 189 0.37 18.03 -24.80
CA ASN A 189 -0.21 19.36 -24.97
C ASN A 189 0.82 20.49 -25.09
N ARG A 190 2.12 20.20 -25.21
CA ARG A 190 3.22 21.19 -25.34
C ARG A 190 3.11 22.35 -24.33
N PRO A 191 3.20 22.07 -23.01
CA PRO A 191 3.08 23.10 -21.99
C PRO A 191 4.10 24.22 -22.22
N LYS A 192 3.67 25.47 -22.03
CA LYS A 192 4.56 26.63 -22.05
C LYS A 192 4.57 27.28 -20.68
N ILE A 193 5.76 27.60 -20.19
CA ILE A 193 5.97 28.33 -18.94
C ILE A 193 6.61 29.67 -19.27
N THR A 194 6.04 30.75 -18.76
CA THR A 194 6.61 32.10 -18.90
C THR A 194 6.95 32.55 -17.49
N VAL A 195 8.24 32.69 -17.19
CA VAL A 195 8.72 33.12 -15.87
C VAL A 195 8.84 34.63 -15.80
N ASP A 196 9.33 35.23 -16.88
CA ASP A 196 9.44 36.68 -17.06
C ASP A 196 8.75 37.08 -18.37
N SER A 197 9.51 37.34 -19.43
CA SER A 197 8.99 37.81 -20.72
C SER A 197 8.90 36.71 -21.78
N GLU A 198 9.89 35.82 -21.84
CA GLU A 198 9.95 34.72 -22.81
C GLU A 198 9.32 33.43 -22.28
N SER A 199 8.75 32.63 -23.19
CA SER A 199 8.13 31.35 -22.85
C SER A 199 9.03 30.16 -23.19
N ASP A 200 9.21 29.28 -22.23
CA ASP A 200 9.87 27.99 -22.40
C ASP A 200 8.84 26.89 -22.69
N GLU A 201 9.01 26.16 -23.79
CA GLU A 201 8.12 25.05 -24.19
C GLU A 201 8.65 23.69 -23.72
N PHE A 202 7.85 22.97 -22.94
CA PHE A 202 8.08 21.57 -22.59
C PHE A 202 7.73 20.69 -23.77
N ARG A 203 8.76 20.14 -24.42
CA ARG A 203 8.60 19.42 -25.67
C ARG A 203 7.98 18.04 -25.49
N PRO A 204 7.21 17.54 -26.48
CA PRO A 204 6.77 16.16 -26.49
C PRO A 204 7.95 15.19 -26.45
N ALA A 205 7.80 14.13 -25.66
CA ALA A 205 8.80 13.08 -25.53
C ALA A 205 8.15 11.70 -25.49
N ALA A 206 8.83 10.70 -26.05
CA ALA A 206 8.42 9.31 -26.02
C ALA A 206 9.50 8.44 -25.38
N ARG A 207 9.09 7.44 -24.60
CA ARG A 207 9.96 6.36 -24.10
C ARG A 207 9.36 5.02 -24.44
N LEU A 208 10.16 4.11 -24.97
CA LEU A 208 9.79 2.72 -25.25
C LEU A 208 10.72 1.81 -24.46
N GLY A 209 10.16 1.04 -23.53
CA GLY A 209 10.91 0.11 -22.69
C GLY A 209 10.64 -1.34 -23.04
N LEU A 210 11.68 -2.16 -22.88
CA LEU A 210 11.63 -3.62 -22.88
C LEU A 210 12.37 -4.12 -21.64
N ALA A 211 11.76 -5.05 -20.91
CA ALA A 211 12.42 -5.71 -19.80
C ALA A 211 12.22 -7.22 -19.82
N TYR A 212 13.22 -7.94 -19.34
CA TYR A 212 13.15 -9.37 -19.06
C TYR A 212 13.36 -9.60 -17.57
N ARG A 213 12.42 -10.29 -16.93
CA ARG A 213 12.40 -10.67 -15.52
C ARG A 213 12.52 -12.19 -15.42
N ALA A 214 13.62 -12.65 -14.84
CA ALA A 214 13.84 -14.06 -14.57
C ALA A 214 12.87 -14.58 -13.50
N PRO A 215 12.62 -15.91 -13.44
CA PRO A 215 11.74 -16.49 -12.42
C PRO A 215 12.12 -16.12 -10.99
N ARG A 216 11.10 -15.79 -10.17
CA ARG A 216 11.22 -15.31 -8.79
C ARG A 216 11.95 -13.95 -8.66
N ASP A 217 11.95 -13.17 -9.73
CA ASP A 217 12.47 -11.80 -9.78
C ASP A 217 13.93 -11.70 -9.35
N ARG A 218 14.67 -12.82 -9.46
CA ARG A 218 16.09 -12.89 -9.08
C ARG A 218 16.98 -12.03 -9.96
N PHE A 219 16.50 -11.72 -11.16
CA PHE A 219 17.27 -10.99 -12.16
C PHE A 219 16.33 -10.24 -13.10
N ILE A 220 16.65 -8.98 -13.37
CA ILE A 220 15.94 -8.13 -14.33
C ILE A 220 16.98 -7.48 -15.26
N VAL A 221 16.71 -7.51 -16.56
CA VAL A 221 17.40 -6.70 -17.57
C VAL A 221 16.38 -5.76 -18.16
N ALA A 222 16.72 -4.48 -18.28
CA ALA A 222 15.87 -3.47 -18.86
C ALA A 222 16.63 -2.64 -19.89
N PHE A 223 15.90 -2.19 -20.91
CA PHE A 223 16.40 -1.33 -21.97
C PHE A 223 15.29 -0.36 -22.38
N ASP A 224 15.59 0.93 -22.39
CA ASP A 224 14.66 1.97 -22.83
C ASP A 224 15.26 2.76 -24.00
N LEU A 225 14.45 3.00 -25.03
CA LEU A 225 14.70 3.97 -26.09
C LEU A 225 13.94 5.26 -25.79
N ASN A 226 14.62 6.38 -25.88
CA ASN A 226 14.09 7.69 -25.50
C ASN A 226 14.24 8.68 -26.66
N LYS A 227 13.19 9.47 -26.89
CA LYS A 227 13.18 10.51 -27.93
C LYS A 227 12.39 11.72 -27.46
N THR A 228 13.06 12.85 -27.37
CA THR A 228 12.44 14.18 -27.25
C THR A 228 12.47 14.86 -28.62
N GLU A 229 11.47 15.66 -28.97
CA GLU A 229 11.29 16.26 -30.31
C GLU A 229 12.60 16.76 -30.97
N ARG A 230 13.41 17.57 -30.26
CA ARG A 230 14.66 18.16 -30.78
C ARG A 230 15.93 17.35 -30.49
N GLN A 231 15.86 16.29 -29.71
CA GLN A 231 17.03 15.52 -29.29
C GLN A 231 17.21 14.27 -30.15
N SER A 232 18.45 13.84 -30.38
CA SER A 232 18.68 12.53 -31.00
C SER A 232 18.09 11.41 -30.13
N VAL A 233 17.71 10.29 -30.76
CA VAL A 233 17.30 9.09 -30.01
C VAL A 233 18.49 8.64 -29.17
N TYR A 234 18.24 8.34 -27.89
CA TYR A 234 19.24 7.76 -27.00
C TYR A 234 18.65 6.54 -26.28
N TYR A 235 19.52 5.72 -25.71
CA TYR A 235 19.12 4.53 -24.98
C TYR A 235 19.63 4.57 -23.55
N THR A 236 18.95 3.83 -22.67
CA THR A 236 19.42 3.50 -21.33
C THR A 236 19.30 2.00 -21.12
N ALA A 237 20.14 1.43 -20.27
CA ALA A 237 20.13 0.01 -19.97
C ALA A 237 20.37 -0.23 -18.48
N GLY A 238 19.75 -1.27 -17.93
CA GLY A 238 19.80 -1.57 -16.50
C GLY A 238 19.77 -3.05 -16.19
N LEU A 239 20.43 -3.40 -15.09
CA LEU A 239 20.53 -4.75 -14.54
C LEU A 239 20.16 -4.73 -13.06
N GLU A 240 19.21 -5.55 -12.63
CA GLU A 240 18.92 -5.79 -11.20
C GLU A 240 19.18 -7.26 -10.90
N TYR A 241 19.99 -7.55 -9.87
CA TYR A 241 20.21 -8.87 -9.33
C TYR A 241 19.77 -8.92 -7.87
N ALA A 242 18.80 -9.78 -7.56
CA ALA A 242 18.25 -9.97 -6.22
C ALA A 242 18.62 -11.38 -5.72
N PRO A 243 19.79 -11.56 -5.06
CA PRO A 243 20.20 -12.85 -4.53
C PRO A 243 19.25 -13.36 -3.43
N THR A 244 18.63 -12.44 -2.69
CA THR A 244 17.63 -12.71 -1.66
C THR A 244 16.50 -11.67 -1.76
N PRO A 245 15.32 -11.90 -1.17
CA PRO A 245 14.28 -10.87 -1.08
C PRO A 245 14.68 -9.62 -0.30
N LEU A 246 15.73 -9.70 0.52
CA LEU A 246 16.22 -8.60 1.36
C LEU A 246 17.23 -7.71 0.65
N LEU A 247 17.92 -8.19 -0.38
CA LEU A 247 19.02 -7.47 -1.03
C LEU A 247 18.83 -7.42 -2.56
N SER A 248 19.07 -6.26 -3.14
CA SER A 248 19.15 -6.06 -4.59
C SER A 248 20.41 -5.30 -4.94
N LEU A 249 21.13 -5.74 -5.97
CA LEU A 249 22.30 -5.07 -6.54
C LEU A 249 21.97 -4.64 -7.96
N ARG A 250 22.41 -3.44 -8.35
CA ARG A 250 22.07 -2.84 -9.63
C ARG A 250 23.27 -2.21 -10.31
N ALA A 251 23.27 -2.30 -11.63
CA ALA A 251 24.17 -1.59 -12.50
C ALA A 251 23.39 -1.05 -13.69
N GLY A 252 23.83 0.06 -14.27
CA GLY A 252 23.16 0.65 -15.41
C GLY A 252 24.05 1.56 -16.24
N TRP A 253 23.50 1.93 -17.39
CA TRP A 253 24.06 2.86 -18.36
C TRP A 253 23.02 3.94 -18.62
N ASP A 254 23.34 5.18 -18.26
CA ASP A 254 22.40 6.30 -18.32
C ASP A 254 22.44 7.07 -19.64
N GLU A 255 21.55 8.05 -19.75
CA GLU A 255 21.39 8.89 -20.95
C GLU A 255 22.62 9.72 -21.31
N LYS A 256 23.57 9.89 -20.38
CA LYS A 256 24.82 10.65 -20.55
C LYS A 256 26.01 9.73 -20.80
N ASN A 257 25.77 8.44 -21.03
CA ASN A 257 26.79 7.41 -21.13
C ASN A 257 27.61 7.23 -19.84
N ALA A 258 27.00 7.50 -18.69
CA ALA A 258 27.59 7.22 -17.39
C ALA A 258 27.20 5.83 -16.89
N VAL A 259 28.14 5.20 -16.18
CA VAL A 259 27.85 3.98 -15.42
C VAL A 259 27.19 4.37 -14.10
N THR A 260 26.08 3.72 -13.80
CA THR A 260 25.36 3.84 -12.54
C THR A 260 25.47 2.56 -11.74
N ALA A 261 25.49 2.68 -10.41
CA ALA A 261 25.42 1.54 -9.50
C ALA A 261 24.34 1.78 -8.46
N GLY A 262 23.74 0.70 -7.93
CA GLY A 262 22.77 0.83 -6.87
C GLY A 262 22.63 -0.40 -6.00
N MET A 263 22.10 -0.19 -4.81
CA MET A 263 21.79 -1.23 -3.84
C MET A 263 20.40 -0.99 -3.25
N GLY A 264 19.67 -2.07 -2.97
CA GLY A 264 18.39 -2.03 -2.29
C GLY A 264 18.38 -2.99 -1.11
N PHE A 265 17.88 -2.53 0.03
CA PHE A 265 17.64 -3.34 1.22
C PHE A 265 16.16 -3.33 1.57
N GLY A 266 15.50 -4.48 1.43
CA GLY A 266 14.10 -4.68 1.77
C GLY A 266 13.95 -5.32 3.15
N PHE A 267 13.10 -4.78 4.01
CA PHE A 267 12.73 -5.36 5.29
C PHE A 267 11.24 -5.15 5.58
N ARG A 268 10.48 -6.25 5.54
CA ARG A 268 9.02 -6.25 5.74
C ARG A 268 8.32 -5.25 4.81
N TYR A 269 7.73 -4.20 5.39
CA TYR A 269 6.99 -3.13 4.71
C TYR A 269 7.90 -1.98 4.24
N LEU A 270 9.20 -1.98 4.58
CA LEU A 270 10.14 -0.94 4.19
C LEU A 270 11.12 -1.44 3.13
N LYS A 271 11.52 -0.55 2.23
CA LYS A 271 12.62 -0.74 1.30
C LYS A 271 13.46 0.52 1.21
N PHE A 272 14.74 0.38 1.47
CA PHE A 272 15.74 1.43 1.32
C PHE A 272 16.51 1.18 0.04
N ASP A 273 16.60 2.16 -0.83
CA ASP A 273 17.41 2.07 -2.05
C ASP A 273 18.42 3.22 -2.06
N TYR A 274 19.65 2.91 -2.46
CA TYR A 274 20.73 3.85 -2.71
C TYR A 274 21.24 3.67 -4.13
N ALA A 275 21.61 4.77 -4.78
CA ALA A 275 22.21 4.74 -6.09
C ALA A 275 23.25 5.85 -6.26
N PHE A 276 24.21 5.56 -7.13
CA PHE A 276 25.35 6.38 -7.44
C PHE A 276 25.50 6.48 -8.95
N SER A 277 25.84 7.67 -9.45
CA SER A 277 26.13 7.91 -10.86
C SER A 277 27.30 8.88 -11.00
N THR A 278 28.11 8.64 -12.03
CA THR A 278 29.32 9.41 -12.37
C THR A 278 29.06 10.23 -13.64
N GLN A 279 28.53 11.45 -13.50
CA GLN A 279 28.22 12.27 -14.67
C GLN A 279 29.36 13.22 -15.01
N ARG A 280 29.69 13.32 -16.30
CA ARG A 280 30.71 14.25 -16.80
C ARG A 280 30.43 15.71 -16.44
N ASP A 281 29.17 16.11 -16.46
CA ASP A 281 28.79 17.53 -16.32
C ASP A 281 28.48 17.94 -14.88
N LEU A 282 27.82 17.07 -14.11
CA LEU A 282 27.40 17.33 -12.72
C LEU A 282 28.39 16.80 -11.68
N GLY A 283 29.38 16.00 -12.11
CA GLY A 283 30.21 15.21 -11.22
C GLY A 283 29.46 14.02 -10.63
N ASP A 284 30.07 13.44 -9.62
CA ASP A 284 29.53 12.29 -8.91
C ASP A 284 28.36 12.71 -8.02
N TYR A 285 27.24 11.99 -8.09
CA TYR A 285 26.09 12.28 -7.26
C TYR A 285 25.37 11.02 -6.80
N ASN A 286 24.64 11.19 -5.70
CA ASN A 286 24.05 10.12 -4.93
C ASN A 286 22.54 10.33 -4.82
N LYS A 287 21.79 9.24 -4.81
CA LYS A 287 20.36 9.22 -4.49
C LYS A 287 20.08 8.22 -3.40
N VAL A 288 19.22 8.62 -2.47
CA VAL A 288 18.60 7.72 -1.49
C VAL A 288 17.10 7.76 -1.64
N SER A 289 16.43 6.62 -1.47
CA SER A 289 14.98 6.55 -1.41
C SER A 289 14.50 5.56 -0.37
N LEU A 290 13.38 5.88 0.27
CA LEU A 290 12.67 5.01 1.19
C LEU A 290 11.28 4.73 0.63
N THR A 291 10.92 3.47 0.50
CA THR A 291 9.57 3.03 0.15
C THR A 291 8.93 2.34 1.35
N TRP A 292 7.73 2.76 1.73
CA TRP A 292 6.88 2.09 2.70
C TRP A 292 5.65 1.51 1.99
N ARG A 293 5.34 0.23 2.25
CA ARG A 293 4.22 -0.51 1.64
C ARG A 293 3.29 -1.07 2.71
N TRP A 294 1.98 -0.94 2.56
CA TRP A 294 1.00 -1.48 3.52
C TRP A 294 -0.32 -1.83 2.85
N GLY A 295 -1.19 -2.54 3.57
CA GLY A 295 -2.58 -2.77 3.17
C GLY A 295 -2.75 -3.47 1.81
N ASN A 296 -2.40 -4.76 1.75
CA ASN A 296 -2.55 -5.53 0.51
C ASN A 296 -4.03 -5.69 0.13
N VAL A 297 -4.42 -5.24 -1.06
CA VAL A 297 -5.83 -5.28 -1.52
C VAL A 297 -6.33 -6.69 -1.84
N TYR A 298 -5.44 -7.68 -1.93
CA TYR A 298 -5.76 -9.11 -2.06
C TYR A 298 -5.71 -9.85 -0.73
N GLN A 299 -5.48 -9.17 0.39
CA GLN A 299 -5.49 -9.79 1.71
C GLN A 299 -6.88 -10.37 1.99
N ALA A 300 -6.95 -11.69 2.13
CA ALA A 300 -8.15 -12.40 2.55
C ALA A 300 -8.02 -12.73 4.04
N LYS A 301 -9.08 -12.49 4.81
CA LYS A 301 -9.17 -12.90 6.22
C LYS A 301 -10.25 -13.94 6.46
N ILE A 302 -10.06 -14.81 7.44
CA ILE A 302 -11.03 -15.77 7.93
C ILE A 302 -10.93 -15.91 9.45
N ASP A 303 -12.07 -15.82 10.11
CA ASP A 303 -12.19 -15.93 11.55
C ASP A 303 -13.23 -17.01 11.89
N PRO A 304 -12.88 -18.09 12.60
CA PRO A 304 -13.88 -18.96 13.21
C PRO A 304 -14.70 -18.18 14.25
N GLU A 305 -16.02 -18.18 14.11
CA GLU A 305 -16.92 -17.52 15.06
C GLU A 305 -17.04 -18.35 16.35
N GLY A 306 -17.18 -17.66 17.49
CA GLY A 306 -17.40 -18.30 18.79
C GLY A 306 -16.11 -18.73 19.54
N ILE A 307 -14.93 -18.30 19.08
CA ILE A 307 -13.70 -18.45 19.88
C ILE A 307 -13.79 -17.56 21.12
N VAL A 308 -13.68 -18.18 22.29
CA VAL A 308 -13.40 -17.50 23.56
C VAL A 308 -11.90 -17.22 23.64
N LYS A 309 -11.53 -15.94 23.68
CA LYS A 309 -10.13 -15.49 23.51
C LYS A 309 -9.21 -15.98 24.64
N GLU A 310 -9.73 -16.14 25.84
CA GLU A 310 -8.97 -16.60 27.01
C GLU A 310 -8.54 -18.07 26.89
N THR A 311 -9.34 -18.90 26.20
CA THR A 311 -9.14 -20.36 26.13
C THR A 311 -8.84 -20.86 24.72
N GLU A 312 -8.87 -19.98 23.72
CA GLU A 312 -8.84 -20.31 22.28
C GLU A 312 -9.83 -21.43 21.89
N SER A 313 -10.89 -21.57 22.69
CA SER A 313 -11.83 -22.68 22.61
C SER A 313 -13.16 -22.23 22.05
N ILE A 314 -13.76 -23.10 21.25
CA ILE A 314 -15.12 -22.97 20.75
C ILE A 314 -15.95 -23.99 21.51
N TYR A 315 -16.92 -23.48 22.26
CA TYR A 315 -17.82 -24.27 23.06
C TYR A 315 -19.05 -24.64 22.23
N LEU A 316 -19.22 -25.93 21.98
CA LEU A 316 -20.38 -26.43 21.24
C LEU A 316 -21.61 -26.41 22.15
N GLU A 317 -22.60 -25.56 21.83
CA GLU A 317 -23.89 -25.49 22.53
C GLU A 317 -24.95 -26.34 21.82
N GLY A 318 -25.39 -27.42 22.45
CA GLY A 318 -26.54 -28.22 21.96
C GLY A 318 -26.34 -28.87 20.58
N LEU A 319 -27.43 -29.37 20.00
CA LEU A 319 -27.47 -30.23 18.80
C LEU A 319 -27.06 -29.55 17.47
N ARG A 320 -26.73 -28.25 17.45
CA ARG A 320 -26.27 -27.58 16.22
C ARG A 320 -24.77 -27.80 16.04
N ASN A 321 -24.43 -28.93 15.41
CA ASN A 321 -23.06 -29.35 15.08
C ASN A 321 -22.48 -28.53 13.91
N GLU A 322 -22.42 -27.21 14.02
CA GLU A 322 -21.90 -26.36 12.96
C GLU A 322 -20.90 -25.35 13.50
N LEU A 323 -19.75 -25.24 12.84
CA LEU A 323 -18.78 -24.17 13.03
C LEU A 323 -18.87 -23.19 11.87
N LYS A 324 -18.98 -21.90 12.19
CA LYS A 324 -19.01 -20.82 11.21
C LYS A 324 -17.65 -20.20 11.07
N PHE A 325 -17.22 -19.98 9.85
CA PHE A 325 -16.03 -19.19 9.53
C PHE A 325 -16.47 -17.92 8.82
N ARG A 326 -16.34 -16.77 9.48
CA ARG A 326 -16.59 -15.47 8.86
C ARG A 326 -15.40 -15.14 7.96
N THR A 327 -15.67 -14.85 6.69
CA THR A 327 -14.65 -14.46 5.74
C THR A 327 -14.73 -12.96 5.47
N ASN A 328 -13.57 -12.33 5.34
CA ASN A 328 -13.42 -10.98 4.83
C ASN A 328 -12.47 -11.03 3.63
N VAL A 329 -13.06 -11.29 2.46
CA VAL A 329 -12.33 -11.48 1.21
C VAL A 329 -12.74 -10.40 0.21
N PRO A 330 -11.77 -9.68 -0.38
CA PRO A 330 -12.02 -8.80 -1.51
C PRO A 330 -12.78 -9.54 -2.62
N LYS A 331 -14.02 -9.14 -2.90
CA LYS A 331 -14.94 -9.89 -3.79
C LYS A 331 -14.56 -9.90 -5.26
N PHE A 332 -13.56 -9.11 -5.65
CA PHE A 332 -13.23 -8.92 -7.05
C PHE A 332 -12.34 -10.04 -7.59
N ARG A 333 -12.72 -10.61 -8.75
CA ARG A 333 -11.90 -11.54 -9.53
C ARG A 333 -11.30 -12.70 -8.71
N VAL A 334 -12.02 -13.27 -7.75
CA VAL A 334 -11.63 -14.55 -7.14
C VAL A 334 -11.78 -15.66 -8.19
N HIS A 335 -10.76 -16.52 -8.30
CA HIS A 335 -10.76 -17.72 -9.15
C HIS A 335 -11.24 -18.93 -8.36
N ARG A 336 -10.71 -19.14 -7.15
CA ARG A 336 -11.04 -20.28 -6.29
C ARG A 336 -10.74 -19.94 -4.83
N TYR A 337 -11.48 -20.51 -3.88
CA TYR A 337 -11.03 -20.60 -2.49
C TYR A 337 -10.95 -22.05 -2.02
N VAL A 338 -10.11 -22.28 -1.00
CA VAL A 338 -9.95 -23.55 -0.30
C VAL A 338 -9.87 -23.27 1.20
N LEU A 339 -10.72 -23.89 2.01
CA LEU A 339 -10.60 -23.99 3.46
C LEU A 339 -10.28 -25.44 3.80
N ALA A 340 -9.02 -25.71 4.15
CA ALA A 340 -8.58 -27.01 4.62
C ALA A 340 -8.49 -27.02 6.14
N ILE A 341 -9.14 -27.98 6.78
CA ILE A 341 -9.15 -28.18 8.23
C ILE A 341 -8.37 -29.46 8.53
N THR A 342 -7.47 -29.37 9.49
CA THR A 342 -6.61 -30.48 9.92
C THR A 342 -6.66 -30.64 11.43
N ASP A 343 -6.36 -31.84 11.91
CA ASP A 343 -6.16 -32.06 13.35
C ASP A 343 -4.83 -31.45 13.85
N ALA A 344 -4.55 -31.62 15.15
CA ALA A 344 -3.32 -31.14 15.78
C ALA A 344 -2.03 -31.67 15.12
N MET A 345 -2.07 -32.89 14.60
CA MET A 345 -0.96 -33.59 13.94
C MET A 345 -0.83 -33.21 12.44
N GLY A 346 -1.74 -32.39 11.92
CA GLY A 346 -1.76 -31.96 10.52
C GLY A 346 -2.46 -32.96 9.59
N LYS A 347 -3.15 -33.98 10.12
CA LYS A 347 -3.93 -34.91 9.31
C LYS A 347 -5.16 -34.20 8.74
N PRO A 348 -5.48 -34.35 7.44
CA PRO A 348 -6.69 -33.79 6.85
C PRO A 348 -7.95 -34.28 7.56
N VAL A 349 -8.84 -33.35 7.87
CA VAL A 349 -10.14 -33.60 8.48
C VAL A 349 -11.25 -33.28 7.48
N ARG A 350 -11.23 -32.08 6.90
CA ARG A 350 -12.23 -31.60 5.93
C ARG A 350 -11.63 -30.56 5.00
N THR A 351 -12.02 -30.57 3.74
CA THR A 351 -11.67 -29.53 2.76
C THR A 351 -12.93 -28.98 2.10
N LEU A 352 -13.16 -27.67 2.22
CA LEU A 352 -14.24 -26.96 1.54
C LEU A 352 -13.63 -26.09 0.44
N SER A 353 -14.08 -26.23 -0.81
CA SER A 353 -13.53 -25.42 -1.91
C SER A 353 -14.53 -25.19 -3.03
N GLU A 354 -14.49 -23.99 -3.62
CA GLU A 354 -15.35 -23.60 -4.74
C GLU A 354 -14.58 -22.74 -5.76
N GLN A 355 -15.02 -22.73 -7.02
CA GLN A 355 -14.41 -21.96 -8.13
C GLN A 355 -14.98 -20.53 -8.28
N PHE A 356 -15.27 -19.88 -7.15
CA PHE A 356 -15.79 -18.52 -7.10
C PHE A 356 -15.44 -17.86 -5.75
N SER A 357 -15.88 -16.62 -5.54
CA SER A 357 -15.63 -15.90 -4.29
C SER A 357 -16.25 -16.63 -3.09
N PRO A 358 -15.53 -16.77 -1.95
CA PRO A 358 -16.10 -17.38 -0.76
C PRO A 358 -17.33 -16.58 -0.27
N PRO A 359 -18.35 -17.26 0.28
CA PRO A 359 -19.43 -16.57 0.97
C PRO A 359 -18.90 -15.84 2.20
N THR A 360 -19.63 -14.82 2.68
CA THR A 360 -19.29 -14.07 3.91
C THR A 360 -19.18 -14.99 5.13
N VAL A 361 -19.87 -16.14 5.11
CA VAL A 361 -19.78 -17.18 6.13
C VAL A 361 -19.66 -18.53 5.43
N ILE A 362 -18.62 -19.28 5.76
CA ILE A 362 -18.46 -20.69 5.38
C ILE A 362 -18.91 -21.53 6.57
N LEU A 363 -19.81 -22.49 6.33
CA LEU A 363 -20.28 -23.42 7.34
C LEU A 363 -19.51 -24.74 7.25
N TRP A 364 -19.02 -25.22 8.39
CA TRP A 364 -18.53 -26.57 8.54
C TRP A 364 -19.47 -27.34 9.46
N ASP A 365 -20.03 -28.43 8.95
CA ASP A 365 -20.93 -29.39 9.62
C ASP A 365 -20.26 -30.23 10.71
N MET A 366 -19.01 -29.93 11.06
CA MET A 366 -18.25 -30.65 12.09
C MET A 366 -18.08 -32.14 11.77
N MET A 367 -18.13 -32.49 10.48
CA MET A 367 -17.87 -33.85 9.99
C MET A 367 -16.53 -33.93 9.26
N ASP A 368 -15.92 -35.11 9.30
CA ASP A 368 -14.78 -35.43 8.45
C ASP A 368 -15.20 -35.66 6.99
N GLU A 369 -14.25 -35.89 6.09
CA GLU A 369 -14.51 -36.26 4.68
C GLU A 369 -15.42 -37.50 4.53
N GLY A 370 -15.43 -38.40 5.53
CA GLY A 370 -16.26 -39.59 5.55
C GLY A 370 -17.65 -39.40 6.16
N GLY A 371 -18.03 -38.17 6.51
CA GLY A 371 -19.32 -37.85 7.13
C GLY A 371 -19.41 -38.25 8.62
N ARG A 372 -18.27 -38.54 9.27
CA ARG A 372 -18.25 -38.89 10.69
C ARG A 372 -18.02 -37.64 11.54
N PRO A 373 -18.74 -37.47 12.67
CA PRO A 373 -18.50 -36.37 13.59
C PRO A 373 -17.04 -36.33 14.06
N VAL A 374 -16.45 -35.15 14.04
CA VAL A 374 -15.08 -34.95 14.50
C VAL A 374 -14.97 -35.00 16.03
N LYS A 375 -13.81 -35.43 16.54
CA LYS A 375 -13.57 -35.52 17.97
C LYS A 375 -13.25 -34.14 18.57
N ARG A 376 -13.30 -34.01 19.89
CA ARG A 376 -12.71 -32.84 20.55
C ARG A 376 -11.20 -32.82 20.40
N GLY A 377 -10.65 -31.62 20.50
CA GLY A 377 -9.21 -31.43 20.44
C GLY A 377 -8.84 -30.14 19.74
N LYS A 378 -7.55 -30.02 19.46
CA LYS A 378 -6.99 -28.89 18.72
C LYS A 378 -7.11 -29.17 17.22
N TYR A 379 -7.58 -28.17 16.50
CA TYR A 379 -7.68 -28.15 15.05
C TYR A 379 -6.89 -26.96 14.52
N LYS A 380 -6.45 -27.10 13.28
CA LYS A 380 -5.82 -26.04 12.50
C LYS A 380 -6.59 -25.87 11.21
N PHE A 381 -6.55 -24.67 10.66
CA PHE A 381 -7.09 -24.41 9.34
C PHE A 381 -6.05 -23.70 8.46
N LEU A 382 -6.15 -23.95 7.16
CA LEU A 382 -5.49 -23.23 6.08
C LEU A 382 -6.58 -22.71 5.15
N PHE A 383 -6.74 -21.41 5.11
CA PHE A 383 -7.62 -20.74 4.16
C PHE A 383 -6.79 -20.13 3.05
N ARG A 384 -7.01 -20.59 1.82
CA ARG A 384 -6.32 -20.10 0.62
C ARG A 384 -7.34 -19.48 -0.31
N VAL A 385 -7.06 -18.27 -0.77
CA VAL A 385 -7.81 -17.60 -1.84
C VAL A 385 -6.87 -17.42 -3.03
N GLU A 386 -7.31 -17.88 -4.19
CA GLU A 386 -6.64 -17.67 -5.47
C GLU A 386 -7.45 -16.68 -6.31
N TYR A 387 -6.80 -15.62 -6.76
CA TYR A 387 -7.39 -14.59 -7.62
C TYR A 387 -7.08 -14.89 -9.09
N LYS A 388 -7.97 -14.46 -10.00
CA LYS A 388 -7.85 -14.69 -11.46
C LYS A 388 -6.57 -14.12 -12.08
N ASN A 389 -5.89 -13.20 -11.40
CA ASN A 389 -4.60 -12.63 -11.81
C ASN A 389 -3.38 -13.49 -11.39
N GLY A 390 -3.62 -14.64 -10.75
CA GLY A 390 -2.61 -15.59 -10.26
C GLY A 390 -2.09 -15.31 -8.85
N LYS A 391 -2.54 -14.25 -8.17
CA LYS A 391 -2.15 -14.01 -6.76
C LYS A 391 -2.88 -14.97 -5.84
N THR A 392 -2.15 -15.45 -4.83
CA THR A 392 -2.69 -16.31 -3.79
C THR A 392 -2.47 -15.67 -2.43
N TRP A 393 -3.49 -15.69 -1.58
CA TRP A 393 -3.37 -15.36 -0.18
C TRP A 393 -3.64 -16.59 0.68
N GLU A 394 -2.83 -16.79 1.72
CA GLU A 394 -3.01 -17.85 2.70
C GLU A 394 -3.13 -17.26 4.09
N GLU A 395 -4.13 -17.72 4.83
CA GLU A 395 -4.23 -17.49 6.26
C GLU A 395 -4.30 -18.82 7.00
N ARG A 396 -3.62 -18.86 8.15
CA ARG A 396 -3.52 -20.04 9.00
C ARG A 396 -3.93 -19.66 10.39
N GLY A 397 -4.66 -20.54 11.04
CA GLY A 397 -5.02 -20.39 12.43
C GLY A 397 -5.30 -21.74 13.07
N GLY A 398 -5.65 -21.70 14.35
CA GLY A 398 -6.04 -22.86 15.11
C GLY A 398 -7.15 -22.52 16.09
N PHE A 399 -7.88 -23.54 16.51
CA PHE A 399 -8.91 -23.45 17.52
C PHE A 399 -9.01 -24.79 18.25
N ARG A 400 -9.53 -24.76 19.47
CA ARG A 400 -9.84 -25.96 20.24
C ARG A 400 -11.35 -26.17 20.28
N LEU A 401 -11.80 -27.39 20.00
CA LEU A 401 -13.17 -27.78 20.22
C LEU A 401 -13.32 -28.34 21.63
N ASP A 402 -14.13 -27.69 22.47
CA ASP A 402 -14.38 -28.11 23.84
C ASP A 402 -15.88 -28.11 24.22
N TYR A 403 -16.20 -28.73 25.35
CA TYR A 403 -17.52 -28.57 25.97
C TYR A 403 -17.57 -27.28 26.77
N LYS A 404 -18.73 -26.61 26.75
CA LYS A 404 -19.04 -25.62 27.77
C LYS A 404 -19.16 -26.36 29.11
N THR A 405 -18.07 -26.43 29.88
CA THR A 405 -18.18 -26.76 31.29
C THR A 405 -18.89 -25.58 31.93
N ASN A 406 -20.01 -25.82 32.62
CA ASN A 406 -20.76 -24.80 33.38
C ASN A 406 -19.96 -24.20 34.56
N GLN A 407 -18.63 -24.27 34.53
CA GLN A 407 -17.77 -23.66 35.52
C GLN A 407 -17.63 -22.19 35.17
N VAL A 408 -18.46 -21.39 35.82
CA VAL A 408 -18.16 -19.98 36.09
C VAL A 408 -16.72 -19.96 36.64
N PRO A 409 -15.78 -19.19 36.05
CA PRO A 409 -14.48 -19.03 36.67
C PRO A 409 -14.71 -18.42 38.05
N ASP A 410 -14.16 -19.02 39.11
CA ASP A 410 -14.18 -18.41 40.43
C ASP A 410 -13.53 -17.02 40.30
N VAL A 411 -14.36 -15.99 40.33
CA VAL A 411 -13.89 -14.62 40.44
C VAL A 411 -13.42 -14.50 41.87
N GLU A 412 -12.12 -14.71 42.08
CA GLU A 412 -11.46 -14.37 43.33
C GLU A 412 -11.54 -12.84 43.47
N ILE A 413 -12.58 -12.35 44.15
CA ILE A 413 -12.68 -10.94 44.54
C ILE A 413 -11.59 -10.70 45.58
N ARG A 414 -10.39 -10.31 45.11
CA ARG A 414 -9.40 -9.69 45.98
C ARG A 414 -9.93 -8.32 46.38
N MET A 415 -10.55 -8.25 47.56
CA MET A 415 -10.69 -6.98 48.24
C MET A 415 -9.28 -6.48 48.56
N LYS A 416 -8.87 -5.39 47.91
CA LYS A 416 -7.71 -4.62 48.34
C LYS A 416 -8.07 -3.95 49.66
N GLY A 417 -7.43 -4.36 50.74
CA GLY A 417 -7.57 -3.74 52.04
C GLY A 417 -6.43 -4.14 52.96
N ASP A 418 -5.21 -3.72 52.63
CA ASP A 418 -4.11 -3.73 53.60
C ASP A 418 -3.92 -2.30 54.10
N ALA A 419 -4.45 -2.06 55.29
CA ALA A 419 -3.97 -1.03 56.19
C ALA A 419 -2.69 -1.57 56.85
N GLU A 420 -1.54 -1.02 56.47
CA GLU A 420 -0.33 -1.11 57.28
C GLU A 420 -0.34 0.03 58.31
N GLY A 421 -0.17 -0.31 59.59
CA GLY A 421 0.12 0.69 60.61
C GLY A 421 -0.07 0.25 62.04
N LEU A 422 1.01 -0.27 62.62
CA LEU A 422 1.42 -0.15 64.03
C LEU A 422 0.88 -1.18 65.04
N GLU A 423 1.72 -2.17 65.32
CA GLU A 423 1.83 -2.81 66.63
C GLU A 423 2.42 -1.82 67.65
N GLY A 424 1.96 -1.88 68.90
CA GLY A 424 2.63 -1.19 70.00
C GLY A 424 1.92 -1.27 71.36
N ALA A 425 2.29 -2.29 72.12
CA ALA A 425 2.46 -2.29 73.58
C ALA A 425 1.25 -2.26 74.54
N ASP A 426 1.33 -3.24 75.45
CA ASP A 426 1.19 -3.13 76.90
C ASP A 426 -0.18 -3.23 77.62
N THR A 427 -0.22 -4.28 78.44
CA THR A 427 -0.65 -4.34 79.84
C THR A 427 -2.12 -4.64 80.22
N ALA A 428 -2.20 -5.65 81.10
CA ALA A 428 -3.05 -5.77 82.28
C ALA A 428 -4.40 -6.54 82.20
N THR A 429 -4.38 -7.61 83.00
CA THR A 429 -5.40 -8.48 83.61
C THR A 429 -6.73 -7.79 84.02
N PRO A 430 -7.88 -8.52 84.05
CA PRO A 430 -9.24 -7.96 83.98
C PRO A 430 -9.83 -7.63 85.36
N PRO A 431 -10.97 -6.91 85.44
CA PRO A 431 -12.16 -7.59 86.01
C PRO A 431 -13.56 -7.05 85.59
N ALA A 432 -14.54 -7.90 85.92
CA ALA A 432 -15.87 -7.60 86.49
C ALA A 432 -17.08 -7.27 85.59
N ALA A 433 -18.18 -7.90 85.99
CA ALA A 433 -19.52 -7.91 85.43
C ALA A 433 -20.40 -6.74 85.91
N ALA A 434 -21.43 -6.41 85.13
CA ALA A 434 -22.67 -5.78 85.61
C ALA A 434 -23.86 -6.17 84.72
N ALA A 435 -25.00 -6.45 85.36
CA ALA A 435 -26.26 -6.98 84.82
C ALA A 435 -27.30 -5.83 84.51
N PRO A 436 -28.63 -6.06 84.42
CA PRO A 436 -29.37 -6.45 83.20
C PRO A 436 -30.64 -5.58 82.86
N ALA A 437 -31.31 -5.92 81.74
CA ALA A 437 -32.75 -5.77 81.40
C ALA A 437 -33.30 -4.34 81.04
N PRO A 438 -34.43 -4.18 80.30
CA PRO A 438 -35.55 -5.13 80.11
C PRO A 438 -36.10 -5.36 78.68
N GLN A 439 -36.89 -6.44 78.58
CA GLN A 439 -37.80 -6.79 77.48
C GLN A 439 -39.09 -5.98 77.56
N GLU A 440 -39.68 -5.63 76.40
CA GLU A 440 -41.11 -5.38 76.27
C GLU A 440 -41.70 -6.03 75.00
N THR A 441 -42.97 -6.39 75.16
CA THR A 441 -43.85 -7.34 74.45
C THR A 441 -44.47 -6.87 73.12
N PRO A 442 -45.10 -7.78 72.32
CA PRO A 442 -45.61 -7.52 70.96
C PRO A 442 -47.13 -7.22 70.92
N VAL A 443 -47.69 -6.94 69.71
CA VAL A 443 -49.10 -7.13 69.19
C VAL A 443 -49.52 -5.94 68.26
N PRO A 444 -50.40 -6.06 67.21
CA PRO A 444 -50.62 -7.07 66.15
C PRO A 444 -50.98 -6.47 64.74
N MET A 445 -51.41 -7.34 63.81
CA MET A 445 -51.95 -7.14 62.45
C MET A 445 -53.11 -6.13 62.25
N GLU A 446 -53.21 -5.57 61.02
CA GLU A 446 -54.49 -5.30 60.33
C GLU A 446 -54.34 -5.31 58.77
N MET A 447 -55.29 -5.97 58.09
CA MET A 447 -55.67 -5.85 56.66
C MET A 447 -57.11 -5.27 56.64
N PRO A 448 -57.84 -5.08 55.49
CA PRO A 448 -57.52 -4.75 54.08
C PRO A 448 -58.37 -3.54 53.57
N LYS A 449 -58.27 -3.14 52.28
CA LYS A 449 -59.40 -3.08 51.31
C LYS A 449 -59.10 -2.43 49.95
N GLU A 450 -59.76 -2.99 48.94
CA GLU A 450 -59.94 -2.60 47.54
C GLU A 450 -60.64 -1.24 47.34
N ALA A 451 -60.45 -0.60 46.17
CA ALA A 451 -61.50 -0.55 45.11
C ALA A 451 -61.22 0.51 44.01
N ASP A 452 -61.25 0.01 42.77
CA ASP A 452 -61.96 0.50 41.57
C ASP A 452 -61.69 1.82 40.80
N ASN A 453 -61.52 1.59 39.49
CA ASN A 453 -62.25 2.13 38.32
C ASN A 453 -61.75 3.28 37.40
N ALA A 454 -61.67 2.89 36.11
CA ALA A 454 -62.28 3.52 34.90
C ALA A 454 -61.49 4.47 33.95
N GLN A 455 -61.14 3.91 32.78
CA GLN A 455 -61.42 4.32 31.36
C GLN A 455 -61.19 5.75 30.80
N SER A 456 -60.45 5.85 29.68
CA SER A 456 -60.92 6.18 28.28
C SER A 456 -59.70 6.52 27.38
N ALA A 457 -59.46 5.84 26.25
CA ALA A 457 -59.96 6.04 24.88
C ALA A 457 -58.90 6.70 23.94
N GLY A 458 -58.66 6.11 22.76
CA GLY A 458 -58.05 6.79 21.60
C GLY A 458 -56.94 6.04 20.86
N ALA A 459 -57.29 5.39 19.74
CA ALA A 459 -56.42 4.94 18.64
C ALA A 459 -57.25 5.04 17.33
N PRO A 460 -56.75 4.80 16.10
CA PRO A 460 -55.38 4.65 15.58
C PRO A 460 -55.14 5.34 14.17
N THR A 461 -54.02 4.98 13.52
CA THR A 461 -53.83 4.73 12.05
C THR A 461 -53.24 5.83 11.12
N PRO A 462 -52.61 5.45 9.96
CA PRO A 462 -51.32 5.96 9.50
C PRO A 462 -51.34 6.60 8.09
N ALA A 463 -50.22 7.17 7.64
CA ALA A 463 -50.07 7.77 6.31
C ALA A 463 -49.40 6.80 5.30
N GLY A 464 -49.99 6.74 4.09
CA GLY A 464 -49.51 6.02 2.91
C GLY A 464 -48.59 6.84 1.98
N PRO A 465 -48.21 6.28 0.80
CA PRO A 465 -47.16 6.78 -0.10
C PRO A 465 -47.71 7.39 -1.43
N VAL A 466 -46.91 8.20 -2.15
CA VAL A 466 -47.31 8.80 -3.45
C VAL A 466 -46.12 8.96 -4.44
N THR A 467 -46.25 8.28 -5.61
CA THR A 467 -45.92 8.56 -7.05
C THR A 467 -44.68 9.39 -7.47
N GLY A 468 -44.04 9.28 -8.64
CA GLY A 468 -44.37 8.72 -9.97
C GLY A 468 -44.10 9.76 -11.10
N GLU A 469 -43.20 9.40 -12.04
CA GLU A 469 -42.86 9.85 -13.42
C GLU A 469 -43.33 11.16 -14.12
N ASN A 470 -42.40 11.68 -14.97
CA ASN A 470 -42.49 12.25 -16.35
C ASN A 470 -42.07 13.73 -16.65
N ALA A 471 -41.37 13.88 -17.79
CA ALA A 471 -40.56 15.01 -18.33
C ALA A 471 -41.36 16.12 -19.08
N PRO A 472 -40.83 17.01 -19.99
CA PRO A 472 -39.48 17.60 -20.25
C PRO A 472 -39.46 19.17 -20.37
N THR A 473 -38.25 19.74 -20.66
CA THR A 473 -37.76 21.09 -21.12
C THR A 473 -38.74 22.20 -21.65
N PRO A 474 -38.39 23.53 -21.71
CA PRO A 474 -37.19 24.10 -22.38
C PRO A 474 -36.53 25.41 -21.83
N ALA A 475 -35.32 25.66 -22.36
CA ALA A 475 -34.66 26.93 -22.72
C ALA A 475 -34.69 28.17 -21.80
N ARG A 476 -33.50 28.59 -21.33
CA ARG A 476 -32.83 29.83 -21.76
C ARG A 476 -31.37 29.85 -21.33
#